data_AF-A0A9Q3W9L7-F1
#
_entry.id   AF-A0A9Q3W9L7-F1
#
_cell.length_a   1.000
_cell.length_b   1.000
_cell.length_c   1.000
_cell.angle_alpha   90.00
_cell.angle_beta   90.00
_cell.angle_gamma   90.00
#
_symmetry.space_group_name_H-M   'P 1'
#
loop_
_entity.id
_entity.type
_entity.pdbx_description
1 polymer ?
#
loop_
_entity_poly.entity_id
_entity_poly.type
_entity_poly.pdbx_seq_one_letter_code
_entity_poly.pdbx_strand_id
1 'polypeptide(L)'
;MTAYRVHQVRARLAELEQQIARAEQDGKNLCQAFRQRFPLSPFYLVRYPNRTMTLYRWRRSSHRHWRGQDIPAGLNHPVNLASEGGALLLQLLPESARPHYLKFERQRLDLNLTLSLRHYERQRLQDWLANVSAIGAMSKQGKERGYG
;
A
#
# COMPACT_ATOMS: atom_id res chain seq x y z
N MET A 1 23.83 6.13 -25.90
CA MET A 1 22.52 5.55 -25.50
C MET A 1 22.20 5.67 -24.00
N THR A 2 23.19 5.67 -23.09
CA THR A 2 22.99 5.65 -21.63
C THR A 2 22.43 6.93 -21.02
N ALA A 3 22.91 8.12 -21.42
CA ALA A 3 22.48 9.39 -20.81
C ALA A 3 20.99 9.71 -21.01
N TYR A 4 20.48 9.48 -22.23
CA TYR A 4 19.06 9.68 -22.55
C TYR A 4 18.15 8.73 -21.75
N ARG A 5 18.53 7.45 -21.63
CA ARG A 5 17.78 6.48 -20.83
C ARG A 5 17.80 6.82 -19.35
N VAL A 6 18.94 7.29 -18.82
CA VAL A 6 19.05 7.77 -17.43
C VAL A 6 18.10 8.95 -17.18
N HIS A 7 18.03 9.91 -18.09
CA HIS A 7 17.10 11.03 -17.98
C HIS A 7 15.63 10.56 -17.96
N GLN A 8 15.24 9.67 -18.88
CA GLN A 8 13.89 9.10 -18.91
C GLN A 8 13.52 8.36 -17.60
N VAL A 9 14.46 7.57 -17.07
CA VAL A 9 14.23 6.84 -15.81
C VAL A 9 14.07 7.79 -14.62
N ARG A 10 14.88 8.87 -14.55
CA ARG A 10 14.73 9.90 -13.51
C ARG A 10 13.38 10.62 -13.60
N ALA A 11 12.95 10.98 -14.81
CA ALA A 11 11.63 11.58 -15.02
C ALA A 11 10.50 10.65 -14.56
N ARG A 12 10.61 9.35 -14.90
CA ARG A 12 9.64 8.33 -14.46
C ARG A 12 9.62 8.17 -12.94
N LEU A 13 10.78 8.22 -12.27
CA LEU A 13 10.85 8.17 -10.81
C LEU A 13 10.11 9.34 -10.15
N ALA A 14 10.31 10.57 -10.65
CA ALA A 14 9.59 11.74 -10.15
C ALA A 14 8.07 11.62 -10.35
N GLU A 15 7.63 11.07 -11.49
CA GLU A 15 6.22 10.79 -11.74
C GLU A 15 5.66 9.75 -10.76
N LEU A 16 6.40 8.66 -10.51
CA LEU A 16 6.01 7.62 -9.56
C LEU A 16 5.90 8.16 -8.13
N GLU A 17 6.80 9.05 -7.71
CA GLU A 17 6.73 9.69 -6.40
C GLU A 17 5.45 10.50 -6.23
N GLN A 18 5.07 11.29 -7.25
CA GLN A 18 3.81 12.02 -7.24
C GLN A 18 2.59 11.09 -7.21
N GLN A 19 2.61 10.01 -8.01
CA GLN A 19 1.53 9.02 -8.04
C GLN A 19 1.37 8.29 -6.70
N ILE A 20 2.48 7.91 -6.07
CA ILE A 20 2.48 7.29 -4.74
C ILE A 20 1.92 8.27 -3.71
N ALA A 21 2.37 9.53 -3.71
CA ALA A 21 1.87 10.53 -2.76
C ALA A 21 0.35 10.78 -2.89
N ARG A 22 -0.16 10.82 -4.13
CA ARG A 22 -1.60 10.92 -4.41
C ARG A 22 -2.36 9.70 -3.88
N ALA A 23 -1.88 8.50 -4.19
CA ALA A 23 -2.50 7.26 -3.70
C ALA A 23 -2.49 7.16 -2.16
N GLU A 24 -1.40 7.58 -1.50
CA GLU A 24 -1.36 7.65 -0.03
C GLU A 24 -2.38 8.65 0.53
N GLN A 25 -2.59 9.77 -0.16
CA GLN A 25 -3.64 10.73 0.21
C GLN A 25 -5.04 10.15 0.00
N ASP A 26 -5.29 9.47 -1.12
CA ASP A 26 -6.55 8.80 -1.40
C ASP A 26 -6.88 7.75 -0.34
N GLY A 27 -5.88 7.02 0.15
CA GLY A 27 -6.10 6.06 1.23
C GLY A 27 -6.33 6.69 2.60
N LYS A 28 -5.72 7.85 2.90
CA LYS A 28 -6.10 8.65 4.09
C LYS A 28 -7.57 9.07 3.99
N ASN A 29 -7.97 9.58 2.83
CA ASN A 29 -9.35 9.99 2.56
C ASN A 29 -10.32 8.80 2.68
N LEU A 30 -9.94 7.62 2.18
CA LEU A 30 -10.73 6.38 2.29
C LEU A 30 -10.96 5.98 3.76
N CYS A 31 -9.89 5.98 4.56
CA CYS A 31 -9.99 5.70 6.00
C CYS A 31 -10.89 6.71 6.73
N GLN A 32 -10.76 8.00 6.40
CA GLN A 32 -11.58 9.06 7.00
C GLN A 32 -13.04 8.92 6.61
N ALA A 33 -13.34 8.74 5.32
CA ALA A 33 -14.70 8.56 4.83
C ALA A 33 -15.38 7.34 5.47
N PHE A 34 -14.64 6.24 5.66
CA PHE A 34 -15.15 5.08 6.38
C PHE A 34 -15.51 5.42 7.83
N ARG A 35 -14.60 6.07 8.57
CA ARG A 35 -14.84 6.45 9.98
C ARG A 35 -16.01 7.42 10.15
N GLN A 36 -16.18 8.37 9.22
CA GLN A 36 -17.30 9.30 9.24
C GLN A 36 -18.63 8.58 9.03
N ARG A 37 -18.67 7.58 8.13
CA ARG A 37 -19.87 6.81 7.84
C ARG A 37 -20.21 5.81 8.94
N PHE A 38 -19.20 5.18 9.53
CA PHE A 38 -19.37 4.12 10.53
C PHE A 38 -18.55 4.42 11.81
N PRO A 39 -18.93 5.45 12.58
CA PRO A 39 -18.14 5.91 13.74
C PRO A 39 -18.04 4.87 14.85
N LEU A 40 -19.05 4.02 14.98
CA LEU A 40 -19.12 2.95 15.98
C LEU A 40 -18.84 1.58 15.36
N SER A 41 -18.07 1.47 14.27
CA SER A 41 -17.83 0.14 13.70
C SER A 41 -16.96 -0.74 14.61
N PRO A 42 -17.27 -2.05 14.72
CA PRO A 42 -16.37 -3.02 15.34
C PRO A 42 -15.09 -3.28 14.52
N PHE A 43 -15.02 -2.86 13.24
CA PHE A 43 -13.83 -2.99 12.39
C PHE A 43 -13.64 -1.76 11.53
N TYR A 44 -12.40 -1.35 11.33
CA TYR A 44 -12.11 -0.10 10.63
C TYR A 44 -10.91 -0.24 9.71
N LEU A 45 -10.95 0.52 8.61
CA LEU A 45 -9.81 0.68 7.72
C LEU A 45 -8.72 1.49 8.42
N VAL A 46 -7.50 0.96 8.37
CA VAL A 46 -6.31 1.62 8.90
C VAL A 46 -5.19 1.65 7.88
N ARG A 47 -4.41 2.72 7.97
CA ARG A 47 -3.07 2.78 7.41
C ARG A 47 -2.19 1.77 8.14
N TYR A 48 -1.49 0.93 7.38
CA TYR A 48 -0.54 -0.06 7.85
C TYR A 48 0.81 0.18 7.15
N PRO A 49 1.75 0.90 7.81
CA PRO A 49 3.08 1.10 7.25
C PRO A 49 3.85 -0.23 7.30
N ASN A 50 4.26 -0.73 6.14
CA ASN A 50 5.33 -1.71 6.02
C ASN A 50 6.62 -0.96 5.68
N ARG A 51 7.79 -1.42 6.13
CA ARG A 51 9.08 -0.70 6.06
C ARG A 51 9.38 -0.01 4.71
N THR A 52 8.84 -0.54 3.62
CA THR A 52 9.05 -0.06 2.24
C THR A 52 7.83 0.59 1.57
N MET A 53 6.62 0.41 2.11
CA MET A 53 5.38 0.95 1.53
C MET A 53 4.25 1.07 2.56
N THR A 54 3.36 2.04 2.34
CA THR A 54 2.08 2.12 3.06
C THR A 54 1.05 1.23 2.38
N LEU A 55 0.35 0.38 3.15
CA LEU A 55 -0.85 -0.33 2.68
C LEU A 55 -2.03 -0.08 3.62
N TYR A 56 -3.24 -0.46 3.18
CA TYR A 56 -4.47 -0.32 3.96
C TYR A 56 -5.07 -1.68 4.28
N ARG A 57 -5.52 -1.85 5.52
CA ARG A 57 -6.04 -3.12 6.06
C ARG A 57 -7.22 -2.90 6.99
N TRP A 58 -8.06 -3.93 7.15
CA TRP A 58 -9.08 -3.95 8.20
C TRP A 58 -8.47 -4.33 9.52
N ARG A 59 -8.91 -3.66 10.58
CA ARG A 59 -8.52 -3.95 11.96
C ARG A 59 -9.74 -3.95 12.86
N ARG A 60 -9.75 -4.87 13.84
CA ARG A 60 -10.73 -4.88 14.93
C ARG A 60 -10.57 -3.66 15.83
N SER A 61 -11.70 -3.05 16.18
CA SER A 61 -11.80 -1.98 17.17
C SER A 61 -11.37 -2.46 18.56
N SER A 62 -10.48 -1.73 19.21
CA SER A 62 -10.03 -1.99 20.59
C SER A 62 -10.85 -1.22 21.64
N HIS A 63 -11.89 -0.49 21.19
CA HIS A 63 -12.75 0.30 22.07
C HIS A 63 -13.44 -0.57 23.10
N ARG A 64 -13.59 -0.06 24.33
CA ARG A 64 -14.14 -0.81 25.48
C ARG A 64 -15.52 -1.40 25.20
N HIS A 65 -16.37 -0.71 24.44
CA HIS A 65 -17.71 -1.20 24.10
C HIS A 65 -17.72 -2.43 23.17
N TRP A 66 -16.60 -2.73 22.49
CA TRP A 66 -16.41 -3.95 21.69
C TRP A 66 -15.55 -5.01 22.39
N ARG A 67 -15.07 -4.75 23.62
CA ARG A 67 -14.36 -5.76 24.43
C ARG A 67 -15.38 -6.73 25.03
N GLY A 68 -15.10 -8.03 24.95
CA GLY A 68 -15.98 -9.07 25.50
C GLY A 68 -17.21 -9.40 24.66
N GLN A 69 -17.44 -8.72 23.53
CA GLN A 69 -18.36 -9.24 22.52
C GLN A 69 -17.72 -10.46 21.85
N ASP A 70 -18.52 -11.51 21.61
CA ASP A 70 -18.19 -12.81 20.99
C ASP A 70 -17.77 -12.66 19.52
N ILE A 71 -16.77 -11.82 19.28
CA ILE A 71 -16.08 -11.69 18.00
C ILE A 71 -14.96 -12.74 18.03
N PRO A 72 -14.96 -13.71 17.11
CA PRO A 72 -14.00 -14.81 17.08
C PRO A 72 -12.55 -14.33 17.27
N ALA A 73 -11.82 -14.98 18.18
CA ALA A 73 -10.45 -14.61 18.55
C ALA A 73 -9.46 -14.58 17.35
N GLY A 74 -9.77 -15.31 16.26
CA GLY A 74 -9.00 -15.32 15.01
C GLY A 74 -9.03 -14.00 14.21
N LEU A 75 -9.83 -13.01 14.60
CA LEU A 75 -9.99 -11.73 13.90
C LEU A 75 -9.13 -10.59 14.48
N ASN A 76 -8.18 -10.91 15.37
CA ASN A 76 -7.26 -9.93 15.95
C ASN A 76 -6.12 -9.52 14.98
N HIS A 77 -5.98 -10.21 13.86
CA HIS A 77 -5.02 -9.91 12.79
C HIS A 77 -5.62 -9.04 11.69
N PRO A 78 -4.81 -8.43 10.81
CA PRO A 78 -5.34 -7.72 9.67
C PRO A 78 -6.15 -8.66 8.77
N VAL A 79 -7.43 -8.35 8.56
CA VAL A 79 -8.38 -9.20 7.82
C VAL A 79 -8.59 -8.66 6.40
N ASN A 80 -8.80 -9.55 5.44
CA ASN A 80 -9.33 -9.24 4.12
C ASN A 80 -10.83 -9.58 4.16
N LEU A 81 -11.74 -8.70 3.71
CA LEU A 81 -13.18 -9.03 3.78
C LEU A 81 -13.58 -10.23 2.90
N ALA A 82 -12.74 -10.59 1.92
CA ALA A 82 -12.92 -11.78 1.10
C ALA A 82 -12.34 -13.07 1.72
N SER A 83 -11.69 -13.02 2.88
CA SER A 83 -11.25 -14.23 3.59
C SER A 83 -12.38 -14.84 4.42
N GLU A 84 -12.20 -16.07 4.92
CA GLU A 84 -13.14 -16.69 5.87
C GLU A 84 -13.41 -15.80 7.09
N GLY A 85 -12.35 -15.20 7.64
CA GLY A 85 -12.49 -14.20 8.69
C GLY A 85 -13.32 -13.00 8.24
N GLY A 86 -13.09 -12.49 7.04
CA GLY A 86 -13.86 -11.40 6.44
C GLY A 86 -15.35 -11.70 6.25
N ALA A 87 -15.68 -12.93 5.84
CA ALA A 87 -17.06 -13.39 5.71
C ALA A 87 -17.78 -13.38 7.07
N LEU A 88 -17.11 -13.86 8.13
CA LEU A 88 -17.63 -13.78 9.50
C LEU A 88 -17.84 -12.32 9.95
N LEU A 89 -16.93 -11.41 9.58
CA LEU A 89 -17.11 -9.97 9.86
C LEU A 89 -18.35 -9.39 9.20
N LEU A 90 -18.62 -9.74 7.95
CA LEU A 90 -19.77 -9.25 7.21
C LEU A 90 -21.09 -9.77 7.78
N GLN A 91 -21.11 -11.00 8.30
CA GLN A 91 -22.29 -11.58 8.95
C GLN A 91 -22.71 -10.81 10.21
N LEU A 92 -21.74 -10.29 10.97
CA LEU A 92 -21.97 -9.48 12.18
C LEU A 92 -22.54 -8.08 11.89
N LEU A 93 -22.52 -7.63 10.63
CA LEU A 93 -23.03 -6.32 10.24
C LEU A 93 -24.52 -6.37 9.91
N PRO A 94 -25.27 -5.28 10.19
CA PRO A 94 -26.60 -5.09 9.64
C PRO A 94 -26.59 -5.30 8.11
N GLU A 95 -27.60 -5.95 7.56
CA GLU A 95 -27.67 -6.26 6.13
C GLU A 95 -27.53 -5.01 5.25
N SER A 96 -28.13 -3.90 5.69
CA SER A 96 -28.04 -2.59 5.03
C SER A 96 -26.61 -2.01 4.99
N ALA A 97 -25.74 -2.40 5.93
CA ALA A 97 -24.36 -1.92 5.98
C ALA A 97 -23.42 -2.73 5.07
N ARG A 98 -23.71 -4.01 4.81
CA ARG A 98 -22.82 -4.93 4.06
C ARG A 98 -22.40 -4.40 2.68
N PRO A 99 -23.29 -3.84 1.83
CA PRO A 99 -22.89 -3.32 0.52
C PRO A 99 -21.88 -2.18 0.61
N HIS A 100 -21.97 -1.35 1.66
CA HIS A 100 -21.03 -0.26 1.87
C HIS A 100 -19.65 -0.76 2.26
N TYR A 101 -19.56 -1.76 3.14
CA TYR A 101 -18.28 -2.38 3.51
C TYR A 101 -17.60 -3.01 2.31
N LEU A 102 -18.37 -3.72 1.47
CA LEU A 102 -17.84 -4.30 0.23
C LEU A 102 -17.37 -3.23 -0.76
N LYS A 103 -18.05 -2.08 -0.84
CA LYS A 103 -17.57 -0.94 -1.63
C LYS A 103 -16.22 -0.42 -1.14
N PHE A 104 -16.09 -0.20 0.18
CA PHE A 104 -14.83 0.22 0.79
C PHE A 104 -13.72 -0.82 0.59
N GLU A 105 -14.07 -2.12 0.58
CA GLU A 105 -13.10 -3.19 0.33
C GLU A 105 -12.55 -3.17 -1.08
N ARG A 106 -13.41 -2.99 -2.10
CA ARG A 106 -12.98 -2.86 -3.49
C ARG A 106 -12.01 -1.69 -3.64
N GLN A 107 -12.38 -0.53 -3.09
CA GLN A 107 -11.52 0.66 -3.09
C GLN A 107 -10.18 0.41 -2.39
N ARG A 108 -10.18 -0.30 -1.25
CA ARG A 108 -8.95 -0.67 -0.52
C ARG A 108 -8.07 -1.59 -1.36
N LEU A 109 -8.64 -2.59 -2.02
CA LEU A 109 -7.91 -3.55 -2.86
C LEU A 109 -7.26 -2.86 -4.06
N ASP A 110 -8.02 -2.04 -4.79
CA ASP A 110 -7.52 -1.28 -5.95
C ASP A 110 -6.40 -0.33 -5.55
N LEU A 111 -6.55 0.34 -4.41
CA LEU A 111 -5.56 1.26 -3.88
C LEU A 111 -4.27 0.53 -3.47
N ASN A 112 -4.39 -0.59 -2.76
CA ASN A 112 -3.25 -1.40 -2.36
C ASN A 112 -2.50 -1.95 -3.59
N LEU A 113 -3.22 -2.44 -4.60
CA LEU A 113 -2.62 -2.89 -5.85
C LEU A 113 -1.84 -1.75 -6.53
N THR A 114 -2.47 -0.58 -6.64
CA THR A 114 -1.84 0.63 -7.20
C THR A 114 -0.54 0.95 -6.47
N LEU A 115 -0.57 1.06 -5.14
CA LEU A 115 0.61 1.33 -4.33
C LEU A 115 1.69 0.26 -4.52
N SER A 116 1.34 -1.02 -4.47
CA SER A 116 2.30 -2.11 -4.66
C SER A 116 2.98 -2.05 -6.02
N LEU A 117 2.23 -1.84 -7.11
CA LEU A 117 2.80 -1.74 -8.46
C LEU A 117 3.75 -0.53 -8.59
N ARG A 118 3.36 0.63 -8.08
CA ARG A 118 4.17 1.86 -8.17
C ARG A 118 5.42 1.80 -7.31
N HIS A 119 5.32 1.26 -6.10
CA HIS A 119 6.48 1.04 -5.24
C HIS A 119 7.46 0.03 -5.85
N TYR A 120 6.95 -1.05 -6.44
CA TYR A 120 7.78 -2.04 -7.12
C TYR A 120 8.51 -1.44 -8.33
N GLU A 121 7.78 -0.72 -9.19
CA GLU A 121 8.35 -0.02 -10.34
C GLU A 121 9.44 0.96 -9.90
N ARG A 122 9.17 1.77 -8.88
CA ARG A 122 10.13 2.72 -8.30
C ARG A 122 11.40 2.01 -7.84
N GLN A 123 11.27 0.92 -7.09
CA GLN A 123 12.41 0.15 -6.60
C GLN A 123 13.26 -0.38 -7.76
N ARG A 124 12.64 -0.98 -8.77
CA ARG A 124 13.38 -1.54 -9.93
C ARG A 124 14.12 -0.46 -10.72
N LEU A 125 13.54 0.73 -10.87
CA LEU A 125 14.18 1.85 -11.53
C LEU A 125 15.35 2.43 -10.72
N GLN A 126 15.21 2.50 -9.39
CA GLN A 126 16.29 2.89 -8.47
C GLN A 126 17.46 1.89 -8.53
N ASP A 127 17.16 0.59 -8.46
CA ASP A 127 18.16 -0.49 -8.58
C ASP A 127 18.91 -0.40 -9.92
N TRP A 128 18.18 -0.17 -11.01
CA TRP A 128 18.80 -0.02 -12.34
C TRP A 128 19.74 1.19 -12.41
N LEU A 129 19.32 2.35 -11.88
CA LEU A 129 20.16 3.55 -11.85
C LEU A 129 21.43 3.32 -11.02
N ALA A 130 21.30 2.67 -9.87
CA ALA A 130 22.45 2.34 -9.01
C ALA A 130 23.45 1.44 -9.75
N ASN A 131 22.96 0.40 -10.42
CA ASN A 131 23.80 -0.54 -11.17
C ASN A 131 24.49 0.12 -12.37
N VAL A 132 23.78 0.94 -13.16
CA VAL A 132 24.38 1.66 -14.29
C VAL A 132 25.44 2.65 -13.81
N SER A 133 25.20 3.33 -12.68
CA SER A 133 26.17 4.24 -12.07
C SER A 133 27.42 3.48 -11.60
N ALA A 134 27.25 2.31 -10.97
CA ALA A 134 28.36 1.48 -10.51
C ALA A 134 29.22 0.97 -11.66
N ILE A 135 28.60 0.43 -12.72
CA ILE A 135 29.30 0.00 -13.95
C ILE A 135 30.08 1.17 -14.55
N GLY A 136 29.46 2.34 -14.67
CA GLY A 136 30.11 3.55 -15.18
C GLY A 136 31.35 3.96 -14.37
N ALA A 137 31.31 3.82 -13.04
CA ALA A 137 32.45 4.09 -12.17
C ALA A 137 33.58 3.06 -12.36
N MET A 138 33.23 1.77 -12.46
CA MET A 138 34.19 0.69 -12.70
C MET A 138 34.89 0.86 -14.06
N SER A 139 34.17 1.24 -15.12
CA SER A 139 34.75 1.47 -16.43
C SER A 139 35.73 2.65 -16.46
N LYS A 140 35.49 3.70 -15.66
CA LYS A 140 36.43 4.83 -15.53
C LYS A 140 37.72 4.41 -14.82
N GLN A 141 37.59 3.68 -13.71
CA GLN A 141 38.75 3.14 -12.98
C GLN A 141 39.60 2.19 -13.83
N GLY A 142 38.98 1.38 -14.69
CA GLY A 142 39.69 0.49 -15.62
C GLY A 142 40.53 1.24 -16.67
N LYS A 143 40.01 2.38 -17.17
CA LYS A 143 40.74 3.26 -18.10
C LYS A 143 41.93 3.96 -17.43
N GLU A 144 41.75 4.42 -16.20
CA GLU A 144 42.84 5.06 -15.41
C GLU A 144 43.96 4.07 -15.05
N ARG A 145 43.66 2.77 -15.02
CA ARG A 145 44.62 1.69 -14.74
C ARG A 145 45.27 1.07 -15.99
N GLY A 146 45.02 1.62 -17.19
CA GLY A 146 45.72 1.23 -18.42
C GLY A 146 45.33 -0.12 -19.03
N TYR A 147 44.15 -0.66 -18.71
CA TYR A 147 43.62 -1.90 -19.33
C TYR A 147 42.80 -1.62 -20.61
N GLY A 148 43.19 -0.62 -21.40
CA GLY A 148 42.44 -0.17 -22.59
C GLY A 148 43.34 0.04 -23.78
#